data_AF-A0A356ENJ2-F1
#
_entry.id   AF-A0A356ENJ2-F1
#
_cell.length_a   1.000
_cell.length_b   1.000
_cell.length_c   1.000
_cell.angle_alpha   90.00
_cell.angle_beta   90.00
_cell.angle_gamma   90.00
#
_symmetry.space_group_name_H-M   'P 1'
#
loop_
_entity.id
_entity.type
_entity.pdbx_description
1 polymer ?
#
loop_
_entity_poly.entity_id
_entity_poly.type
_entity_poly.pdbx_seq_one_letter_code
_entity_poly.pdbx_strand_id
1 'polypeptide(L)'
;MNENESDNIVSVSEQLRASILASSYSTRRLAREADTHFKTILRFRRGEWGMRLETFDRLCKVLNLRLVADNTNERSPNDETGTC
;
A
#
# COMPACT_ATOMS: atom_id res chain seq x y z
N MET A 1 -15.12 -16.30 -24.52
CA MET A 1 -15.09 -16.58 -23.08
C MET A 1 -14.85 -15.23 -22.43
N ASN A 2 -15.94 -14.57 -22.06
CA ASN A 2 -15.95 -13.18 -21.65
C ASN A 2 -15.66 -13.06 -20.14
N GLU A 3 -14.89 -12.02 -19.82
CA GLU A 3 -15.09 -11.09 -18.71
C GLU A 3 -15.07 -11.67 -17.29
N ASN A 4 -13.89 -11.65 -16.68
CA ASN A 4 -13.69 -11.21 -15.30
C ASN A 4 -12.23 -10.76 -15.15
N GLU A 5 -11.85 -9.74 -15.91
CA GLU A 5 -10.77 -8.86 -15.54
C GLU A 5 -11.29 -8.03 -14.37
N SER A 6 -11.38 -8.65 -13.19
CA SER A 6 -11.54 -7.90 -11.95
C SER A 6 -10.34 -7.00 -11.91
N ASP A 7 -10.56 -5.71 -12.16
CA ASP A 7 -9.68 -4.62 -11.76
C ASP A 7 -9.33 -4.91 -10.30
N ASN A 8 -8.20 -5.61 -10.12
CA ASN A 8 -7.79 -6.14 -8.84
C ASN A 8 -7.19 -4.92 -8.18
N ILE A 9 -8.05 -4.06 -7.63
CA ILE A 9 -7.66 -2.90 -6.85
C ILE A 9 -7.04 -3.48 -5.58
N VAL A 10 -5.79 -3.94 -5.72
CA VAL A 10 -4.97 -4.45 -4.64
C VAL A 10 -4.83 -3.28 -3.69
N SER A 11 -5.54 -3.37 -2.57
CA SER A 11 -5.53 -2.32 -1.55
C SER A 11 -4.08 -2.02 -1.16
N VAL A 12 -3.77 -0.75 -0.90
CA VAL A 12 -2.42 -0.30 -0.50
C VAL A 12 -1.86 -1.13 0.68
N SER A 13 -2.73 -1.57 1.58
CA SER A 13 -2.40 -2.51 2.67
C SER A 13 -1.90 -3.87 2.17
N GLU A 14 -2.54 -4.42 1.14
CA GLU A 14 -2.20 -5.69 0.51
C GLU A 14 -0.89 -5.58 -0.28
N GLN A 15 -0.67 -4.44 -0.96
CA GLN A 15 0.61 -4.12 -1.61
C GLN A 15 1.75 -4.09 -0.58
N LEU A 16 1.55 -3.40 0.56
CA LEU A 16 2.55 -3.38 1.62
C LEU A 16 2.80 -4.78 2.20
N ARG A 17 1.75 -5.60 2.41
CA ARG A 17 1.92 -7.00 2.83
C ARG A 17 2.76 -7.79 1.83
N ALA A 18 2.48 -7.64 0.54
CA ALA A 18 3.24 -8.30 -0.52
C ALA A 18 4.71 -7.85 -0.49
N SER A 19 4.98 -6.56 -0.32
CA SER A 19 6.36 -6.04 -0.19
C SER A 19 7.06 -6.58 1.07
N ILE A 20 6.36 -6.69 2.20
CA ILE A 20 6.91 -7.30 3.42
C ILE A 20 7.24 -8.78 3.19
N LEU A 21 6.38 -9.51 2.47
CA LEU A 21 6.59 -10.93 2.16
C LEU A 21 7.72 -11.15 1.15
N ALA A 22 7.86 -10.27 0.16
CA ALA A 22 8.94 -10.29 -0.82
C ALA A 22 10.28 -9.83 -0.24
N SER A 23 10.25 -9.06 0.85
CA SER A 23 11.46 -8.60 1.51
C SER A 23 12.20 -9.73 2.22
N SER A 24 13.53 -9.70 2.18
CA SER A 24 14.38 -10.61 2.96
C SER A 24 14.45 -10.25 4.46
N TYR A 25 13.73 -9.21 4.91
CA TYR A 25 13.73 -8.82 6.31
C TYR A 25 12.85 -9.74 7.16
N SER A 26 13.38 -10.16 8.30
CA SER A 26 12.58 -10.87 9.30
C SER A 26 11.58 -9.91 9.97
N THR A 27 10.42 -10.43 10.36
CA THR A 27 9.38 -9.65 11.06
C THR A 27 9.92 -8.97 12.33
N ARG A 28 10.90 -9.60 13.02
CA ARG A 28 11.57 -8.99 14.18
C ARG A 28 12.44 -7.80 13.80
N ARG A 29 13.17 -7.89 12.69
CA ARG A 29 13.99 -6.78 12.20
C ARG A 29 13.09 -5.62 11.77
N LEU A 30 12.02 -5.89 11.03
CA LEU A 30 11.03 -4.86 10.66
C LEU A 30 10.41 -4.19 11.89
N ALA A 31 10.08 -4.97 12.92
CA ALA A 31 9.53 -4.43 14.17
C ALA A 31 10.50 -3.48 14.87
N ARG A 32 11.79 -3.86 14.91
CA ARG A 32 12.84 -3.06 15.52
C ARG A 32 13.10 -1.77 14.74
N GLU A 33 13.23 -1.87 13.41
CA GLU A 33 13.55 -0.72 12.56
C GLU A 33 12.37 0.26 12.45
N ALA A 34 11.13 -0.24 12.44
CA ALA A 34 9.93 0.59 12.39
C ALA A 34 9.47 1.05 13.79
N ASP A 35 10.24 0.75 14.84
CA ASP A 35 9.92 1.06 16.24
C ASP A 35 8.46 0.68 16.58
N THR A 36 8.12 -0.59 16.35
CA THR A 36 6.76 -1.10 16.57
C THR A 36 6.77 -2.49 17.16
N HIS A 37 5.62 -2.91 17.66
CA HIS A 37 5.49 -4.20 18.32
C HIS A 37 5.48 -5.35 17.30
N PHE A 38 6.29 -6.38 17.53
CA PHE A 38 6.38 -7.57 16.65
C PHE A 38 5.01 -8.20 16.36
N LYS A 39 4.13 -8.28 17.39
CA LYS A 39 2.77 -8.84 17.23
C LYS A 39 1.94 -8.05 16.22
N THR A 40 2.14 -6.74 16.12
CA THR A 40 1.41 -5.87 15.20
C THR A 40 1.76 -6.22 13.75
N ILE A 41 3.05 -6.32 13.44
CA ILE A 41 3.50 -6.71 12.10
C ILE A 41 3.09 -8.16 11.79
N LEU A 42 3.19 -9.07 12.76
CA LEU A 42 2.81 -10.47 12.55
C LEU A 42 1.32 -10.62 12.20
N ARG A 43 0.43 -9.94 12.93
CA ARG A 43 -1.01 -9.93 12.65
C ARG A 43 -1.33 -9.25 11.33
N PHE A 44 -0.66 -8.14 11.02
CA PHE A 44 -0.82 -7.45 9.75
C PHE A 44 -0.40 -8.35 8.58
N ARG A 45 0.75 -9.03 8.69
CA ARG A 45 1.23 -9.98 7.68
C ARG A 45 0.26 -11.14 7.43
N ARG A 46 -0.43 -11.59 8.47
CA ARG A 46 -1.42 -12.69 8.40
C ARG A 46 -2.78 -12.26 7.86
N GLY A 47 -2.99 -10.98 7.60
CA GLY A 47 -4.29 -10.49 7.15
C GLY A 47 -5.31 -10.27 8.25
N GLU A 48 -4.96 -10.56 9.51
CA GLU A 48 -5.94 -10.59 10.61
C GLU A 48 -6.50 -9.18 10.87
N TRP A 49 -5.62 -8.19 11.05
CA TRP A 49 -5.99 -6.85 11.50
C TRP A 49 -5.28 -5.77 10.68
N GLY A 50 -5.95 -4.62 10.54
CA GLY A 50 -5.36 -3.40 9.98
C GLY A 50 -4.28 -2.81 10.89
N MET A 51 -3.51 -1.88 10.34
CA MET A 51 -2.43 -1.18 11.03
C MET A 51 -2.68 0.32 11.02
N ARG A 52 -2.19 1.04 12.04
CA ARG A 52 -2.26 2.50 12.05
C ARG A 52 -1.39 3.10 10.94
N LEU A 53 -1.87 4.19 10.34
CA LEU A 53 -1.16 4.96 9.30
C LEU A 53 0.27 5.36 9.72
N GLU A 54 0.47 5.72 10.99
CA GLU A 54 1.81 6.06 11.49
C GLU A 54 2.78 4.87 11.42
N THR A 55 2.34 3.67 11.83
CA THR A 55 3.16 2.46 11.73
C THR A 55 3.34 2.02 10.27
N PHE A 56 2.33 2.24 9.44
CA PHE A 56 2.39 2.00 8.01
C PHE A 56 3.48 2.85 7.35
N ASP A 57 3.51 4.15 7.61
CA ASP A 57 4.52 5.08 7.10
C ASP A 57 5.94 4.71 7.53
N ARG A 58 6.12 4.33 8.81
CA ARG A 58 7.41 3.84 9.32
C ARG A 58 7.87 2.59 8.58
N LEU A 59 6.99 1.63 8.32
CA LEU A 59 7.32 0.41 7.56
C LEU A 59 7.68 0.73 6.11
N CYS A 60 6.97 1.65 5.46
CA CYS A 60 7.33 2.11 4.12
C CYS A 60 8.75 2.69 4.10
N LYS A 61 9.11 3.53 5.08
CA LYS A 61 10.48 4.07 5.20
C LYS A 61 11.54 2.98 5.37
N VAL A 62 11.31 1.99 6.23
CA VAL A 62 12.24 0.87 6.44
C VAL A 62 12.42 0.03 5.18
N LEU A 63 11.34 -0.16 4.42
CA LEU A 63 11.35 -0.89 3.16
C LEU A 63 11.76 -0.02 1.95
N ASN A 64 12.07 1.25 2.17
CA ASN A 64 12.37 2.24 1.13
C ASN A 64 11.25 2.36 0.06
N LEU A 65 10.00 2.21 0.50
CA LEU A 65 8.80 2.35 -0.32
C LEU A 65 8.25 3.77 -0.23
N ARG A 66 7.68 4.26 -1.33
CA ARG A 66 6.98 5.55 -1.38
C ARG A 66 5.52 5.32 -1.75
N LEU A 67 4.63 5.94 -0.96
CA LEU A 67 3.22 6.06 -1.31
C LEU A 67 3.10 7.09 -2.44
N VAL A 68 2.58 6.67 -3.57
CA VAL A 68 2.29 7.55 -4.70
C VAL A 68 0.76 7.62 -4.82
N ALA A 69 0.22 8.84 -4.86
CA ALA A 69 -1.17 9.02 -5.21
C ALA A 69 -1.31 8.66 -6.69
N ASP A 70 -2.06 7.60 -6.96
CA ASP A 70 -2.42 7.22 -8.31
C ASP A 70 -3.36 8.31 -8.84
N ASN A 71 -2.83 9.24 -9.63
CA ASN A 71 -3.60 10.32 -10.23
C ASN A 71 -4.44 9.83 -11.43
N THR A 72 -4.84 8.56 -11.47
CA THR A 72 -5.70 8.01 -12.53
C THR A 72 -7.18 8.41 -12.37
N ASN A 73 -7.39 9.61 -11.85
CA ASN A 73 -8.62 10.38 -12.02
C ASN A 73 -8.25 11.75 -12.59
N GLU A 74 -7.42 11.77 -13.64
CA GLU A 74 -7.43 12.87 -14.61
C GLU A 74 -8.77 12.78 -15.36
N ARG A 75 -9.82 13.27 -14.69
CA ARG A 75 -11.04 13.73 -15.35
C ARG A 75 -10.58 14.81 -16.32
N SER A 76 -10.39 14.43 -17.59
CA SER A 76 -10.03 15.35 -18.68
C SER A 76 -10.85 16.63 -18.53
N PRO A 77 -10.22 17.80 -18.32
CA PRO A 77 -10.90 19.04 -18.61
C PRO A 77 -11.01 19.10 -20.14
N ASN A 78 -12.07 18.52 -20.70
CA ASN A 78 -12.52 18.92 -22.03
C ASN A 78 -12.97 20.37 -21.89
N ASP A 79 -12.01 21.26 -22.06
CA ASP A 79 -12.03 22.42 -22.95
C ASP A 79 -13.40 22.64 -23.63
N GLU A 80 -14.33 23.30 -22.93
CA GLU A 80 -15.34 24.12 -23.59
C GLU A 80 -14.81 25.56 -23.61
N THR A 81 -13.81 25.79 -24.46
CA THR A 81 -13.52 27.12 -24.98
C THR A 81 -14.70 27.58 -25.82
N GLY A 82 -15.17 28.80 -25.55
CA GLY A 82 -16.32 29.38 -26.20
C GLY A 82 -16.24 29.40 -27.72
N THR A 83 -17.39 29.22 -28.36
CA THR A 83 -17.68 29.79 -29.68
C THR A 83 -18.75 30.85 -29.49
N CYS A 84 -18.49 32.01 -30.09
CA CYS A 84 -19.23 33.26 -30.05
C CYS A 84 -20.73 33.14 -30.35
#